data_AF-A0A358DXM1-F1
#
_entry.id   AF-A0A358DXM1-F1
#
_cell.length_a   1.000
_cell.length_b   1.000
_cell.length_c   1.000
_cell.angle_alpha   90.00
_cell.angle_beta   90.00
_cell.angle_gamma   90.00
#
_symmetry.space_group_name_H-M   'P 1'
#
loop_
_entity.id
_entity.type
_entity.pdbx_description
1 polymer ?
#
loop_
_entity_poly.entity_id
_entity_poly.type
_entity_poly.pdbx_seq_one_letter_code
_entity_poly.pdbx_strand_id
1 'polypeptide(L)' 'TILGFEILPLVQNGGWYQGNGLLILPFSSFFLIGGMVWFIRTIRPEQVEPKE' A
#
# COMPACT_ATOMS: atom_id res chain seq x y z
N THR A 1 -11.81 -13.93 -4.27
CA THR A 1 -12.98 -14.84 -4.27
C THR A 1 -13.56 -14.88 -2.87
N ILE A 2 -14.89 -14.85 -2.74
CA ILE A 2 -15.60 -15.05 -1.46
C ILE A 2 -16.52 -16.25 -1.66
N LEU A 3 -16.39 -17.26 -0.80
CA LEU A 3 -17.14 -18.52 -0.89
C LEU A 3 -17.05 -19.19 -2.28
N GLY A 4 -15.89 -19.08 -2.95
CA GLY A 4 -15.66 -19.63 -4.29
C GLY A 4 -16.10 -18.74 -5.46
N PHE A 5 -16.83 -17.66 -5.21
CA PHE A 5 -17.24 -16.72 -6.27
C PHE A 5 -16.30 -15.52 -6.37
N GLU A 6 -15.91 -15.16 -7.59
CA GLU A 6 -15.06 -13.99 -7.86
C GLU A 6 -15.93 -12.74 -8.02
N ILE A 7 -15.96 -11.90 -7.00
CA ILE A 7 -16.86 -10.73 -6.93
C ILE A 7 -16.29 -9.52 -7.68
N LEU A 8 -14.96 -9.37 -7.70
CA LEU A 8 -14.25 -8.27 -8.37
C LEU A 8 -13.32 -8.82 -9.46
N PRO A 9 -13.87 -9.47 -10.50
CA PRO A 9 -13.04 -9.95 -11.59
C PRO A 9 -12.46 -8.74 -12.34
N LEU A 10 -11.14 -8.74 -12.51
CA LEU A 10 -10.44 -7.67 -13.21
C LEU A 10 -10.89 -7.60 -14.67
N VAL A 11 -10.93 -6.40 -15.26
CA VAL A 11 -11.19 -6.22 -16.71
C VAL A 11 -10.25 -7.07 -17.56
N GLN A 12 -9.00 -7.25 -17.13
CA GLN A 12 -8.00 -8.10 -17.80
C GLN A 12 -8.41 -9.58 -17.89
N ASN A 13 -9.29 -10.04 -17.00
CA ASN A 13 -9.81 -11.41 -16.95
C ASN A 13 -11.25 -11.50 -17.48
N GLY A 14 -11.71 -10.51 -18.27
CA GLY A 14 -13.09 -10.44 -18.77
C GLY A 14 -14.11 -9.99 -17.74
N GLY A 15 -13.66 -9.47 -16.60
CA GLY A 15 -14.51 -8.92 -15.55
C GLY A 15 -14.89 -7.46 -15.76
N TRP A 16 -15.49 -6.86 -14.73
CA TRP A 16 -15.98 -5.48 -14.77
C TRP A 16 -15.19 -4.54 -13.85
N TYR A 17 -14.27 -5.06 -13.04
CA TYR A 17 -13.53 -4.27 -12.06
C TYR A 17 -12.24 -3.71 -12.65
N GLN A 18 -12.13 -2.38 -12.67
CA GLN A 18 -10.89 -1.69 -13.02
C GLN A 18 -9.97 -1.62 -11.80
N GLY A 19 -8.75 -2.12 -11.94
CA GLY A 19 -7.76 -2.08 -10.85
C GLY A 19 -7.35 -0.66 -10.48
N ASN A 20 -7.29 -0.38 -9.17
CA ASN A 20 -6.87 0.92 -8.65
C ASN A 20 -5.33 1.00 -8.75
N GLY A 21 -4.79 1.80 -9.66
CA GLY A 21 -3.34 1.99 -9.87
C GLY A 21 -2.62 2.74 -8.74
N LEU A 22 -3.10 2.63 -7.49
CA LEU A 22 -2.70 3.40 -6.31
C LEU A 22 -1.19 3.32 -6.02
N LEU A 23 -0.54 2.21 -6.36
CA LEU A 23 0.89 2.03 -6.13
C LEU A 23 1.77 2.24 -7.37
N ILE A 24 1.18 2.56 -8.52
CA ILE A 24 1.92 2.75 -9.79
C ILE A 24 2.29 4.22 -9.98
N LEU A 25 1.54 5.14 -9.37
CA LEU A 25 1.78 6.59 -9.47
C LEU A 25 3.07 6.99 -8.72
N PRO A 26 3.84 8.00 -9.18
CA PRO A 26 5.06 8.45 -8.51
C PRO A 26 4.89 8.78 -7.02
N PHE A 27 3.68 9.17 -6.61
CA PHE A 27 3.34 9.48 -5.23
C PHE A 27 3.32 8.24 -4.31
N SER A 28 3.21 7.02 -4.87
CA SER A 28 3.16 5.76 -4.12
C SER A 28 4.45 5.48 -3.35
N SER A 29 5.60 5.87 -3.91
CA SER A 29 6.91 5.69 -3.29
C SER A 29 7.00 6.38 -1.93
N PHE A 30 6.30 7.51 -1.73
CA PHE A 30 6.27 8.19 -0.42
C PHE A 30 5.56 7.37 0.65
N PHE A 31 4.53 6.60 0.29
CA PHE A 31 3.86 5.70 1.23
C PHE A 31 4.76 4.53 1.63
N LEU A 32 5.49 3.96 0.67
CA LEU A 32 6.43 2.86 0.94
C LEU A 32 7.59 3.33 1.82
N ILE A 33 8.24 4.45 1.47
CA ILE A 33 9.37 4.99 2.25
C ILE A 33 8.90 5.50 3.62
N GLY A 34 7.80 6.26 3.68
CA GLY A 34 7.23 6.76 4.93
C GLY A 34 6.80 5.62 5.86
N GLY A 35 6.14 4.60 5.33
CA GLY A 35 5.76 3.41 6.08
C GLY A 35 6.96 2.60 6.57
N MET A 36 8.00 2.47 5.75
CA MET A 36 9.25 1.80 6.13
C MET A 36 9.97 2.54 7.26
N VAL A 37 10.11 3.86 7.15
CA VAL A 37 10.72 4.69 8.21
C VAL A 37 9.89 4.61 9.49
N TRP A 38 8.56 4.70 9.39
CA TRP A 38 7.66 4.56 10.54
C TRP A 38 7.79 3.20 11.22
N PHE A 39 7.84 2.11 10.45
CA PHE A 39 8.02 0.75 10.99
C PHE A 39 9.35 0.61 11.74
N ILE A 40 10.44 1.06 11.13
CA ILE A 40 11.77 1.01 11.75
C ILE A 40 11.79 1.84 13.04
N ARG A 41 11.26 3.08 13.01
CA ARG A 41 11.21 3.96 14.20
C ARG A 41 10.27 3.44 15.30
N THR A 42 9.25 2.65 14.95
CA THR A 42 8.37 2.01 15.93
C THR A 42 9.10 0.90 16.71
N ILE A 43 10.01 0.17 16.04
CA ILE A 43 10.83 -0.88 16.68
C ILE A 43 12.09 -0.28 17.34
N ARG A 44 12.63 0.80 16.77
CA ARG A 44 13.87 1.48 17.17
C ARG A 44 13.64 2.97 17.45
N PRO A 45 13.00 3.31 18.58
CA PRO A 45 12.61 4.69 18.90
C PRO A 45 13.81 5.62 19.16
N GLU A 46 15.02 5.09 19.34
CA GLU A 46 16.24 5.89 19.48
C GLU A 46 16.58 6.72 18.23
N GLN A 47 15.99 6.40 17.08
CA GLN A 47 16.14 7.16 15.83
C GLN A 47 15.17 8.35 15.71
N VAL A 48 14.31 8.59 16.71
CA VAL A 48 13.39 9.72 16.73
C VAL A 48 14.14 10.96 17.18
N GLU A 49 14.12 12.00 16.33
CA GLU A 49 14.77 13.27 16.62
C GLU A 49 14.11 13.97 17.84
N PRO A 50 14.90 14.61 18.73
CA PRO A 50 14.35 15.40 19.82
C PRO A 50 13.44 16.50 19.28
N LYS A 51 12.36 16.82 20.00
CA LYS A 51 11.57 18.02 19.71
C LYS A 51 12.44 19.24 20.04
N GLU A 52 12.72 20.07 19.05
CA GLU A 52 13.21 21.45 19.27
C GLU A 52 12.13 22.32 19.91
#